data_AF-A0A137Q2W3-F1
#
_entry.id   AF-A0A137Q2W3-F1
#
_cell.length_a   1.000
_cell.length_b   1.000
_cell.length_c   1.000
_cell.angle_alpha   90.00
_cell.angle_beta   90.00
_cell.angle_gamma   90.00
#
_symmetry.space_group_name_H-M   'P 1'
#
loop_
_entity.id
_entity.type
_entity.pdbx_description
1 polymer ?
#
loop_
_entity_poly.entity_id
_entity_poly.type
_entity_poly.pdbx_seq_one_letter_code
_entity_poly.pdbx_strand_id
1 'polypeptide(L)'
;MTTTERLHPKDRIPTLNRLHATLPDTVESNASLIAEAWFKSFSSFIESGNVAAVLALLCDDALWRDAYALTWDIRTLDGTAKIKPCLENRLPILSIHSFKWKEFVRFQRPYPDLAWILAMFGFETSVGECTAVVRLVPTGKENWKACTIFTNLDDLKAFPEMIGPLRQQQGVPGLVWKSQREEEVQFASSDPSVIGTFRGEILHSSMYKQAASFEGKKVVVIGSGNSGHDISADLARANIDVTMYQRSPTLVVNLDKAWKFLGGALYSEGSPPNSIADRLQHSMPHLLLEGGMSQRGTKAILNDQKDLQDGLKNAGFKLNAGILDAGILLNLKQKGGGHYFDIGATQMIIDGLIKLKNDSPILEFDESGLKFVNGSRLDADAVICATGCGDMRGFIRKLCGDVVADECPPLIGVDEEGEMTWFRPLPRKGLWYMHGSLSLTRFYSKHVAMYIKAMEQNLITSRYASELGPNCIRLR
;
A
#
# COMPACT_ATOMS: atom_id res chain seq x y z
N MET A 1 23.40 11.62 22.35
CA MET A 1 22.90 12.39 21.19
C MET A 1 21.49 11.90 20.94
N THR A 2 20.53 12.81 21.13
CA THR A 2 19.09 12.57 21.18
C THR A 2 18.59 11.95 19.88
N THR A 3 18.02 10.74 19.99
CA THR A 3 17.06 10.20 19.03
C THR A 3 16.01 11.28 18.74
N THR A 4 16.04 11.89 17.57
CA THR A 4 14.92 12.70 17.09
C THR A 4 13.74 11.74 16.95
N GLU A 5 12.87 11.74 17.96
CA GLU A 5 11.62 10.98 17.95
C GLU A 5 10.85 11.35 16.68
N ARG A 6 10.41 10.32 15.94
CA ARG A 6 9.52 10.47 14.79
C ARG A 6 8.33 11.32 15.24
N LEU A 7 8.07 12.45 14.57
CA LEU A 7 6.89 13.27 14.87
C LEU A 7 5.65 12.37 14.90
N HIS A 8 4.87 12.52 15.97
CA HIS A 8 3.68 11.74 16.18
C HIS A 8 2.77 11.90 14.95
N PRO A 9 2.19 10.82 14.39
CA PRO A 9 1.48 10.87 13.12
C PRO A 9 0.48 12.03 13.03
N LYS A 10 -0.33 12.27 14.07
CA LYS A 10 -1.36 13.33 14.11
C LYS A 10 -0.83 14.76 13.94
N ASP A 11 0.45 14.98 14.22
CA ASP A 11 1.07 16.32 14.16
C ASP A 11 1.70 16.61 12.81
N ARG A 12 1.59 15.69 11.83
CA ARG A 12 2.24 15.83 10.51
C ARG A 12 1.44 16.59 9.47
N ILE A 13 0.11 16.69 9.62
CA ILE A 13 -0.70 17.37 8.61
C ILE A 13 -0.32 18.85 8.59
N PRO A 14 0.04 19.43 7.43
CA PRO A 14 0.42 20.84 7.34
C PRO A 14 -0.84 21.71 7.26
N THR A 15 -1.65 21.71 8.33
CA THR A 15 -2.86 22.54 8.40
C THR A 15 -2.50 24.02 8.45
N LEU A 16 -3.36 24.87 7.90
CA LEU A 16 -3.16 26.33 7.89
C LEU A 16 -2.91 26.89 9.29
N ASN A 17 -3.62 26.38 10.29
CA ASN A 17 -3.43 26.76 11.70
C ASN A 17 -2.04 26.38 12.22
N ARG A 18 -1.56 25.16 11.92
CA ARG A 18 -0.24 24.70 12.33
C ARG A 18 0.88 25.51 11.66
N LEU A 19 0.68 25.86 10.40
CA LEU A 19 1.63 26.65 9.63
C LEU A 19 1.56 28.16 9.95
N HIS A 20 0.63 28.56 10.81
CA HIS A 20 0.32 29.97 11.09
C HIS A 20 0.10 30.78 9.79
N ALA A 21 -0.61 30.18 8.84
CA ALA A 21 -0.77 30.70 7.49
C ALA A 21 -2.25 30.94 7.15
N THR A 22 -2.48 31.91 6.27
CA THR A 22 -3.78 32.18 5.64
C THR A 22 -3.62 32.12 4.13
N LEU A 23 -4.66 31.73 3.40
CA LEU A 23 -4.61 31.67 1.94
C LEU A 23 -5.15 32.98 1.35
N PRO A 24 -4.39 33.67 0.49
CA PRO A 24 -4.93 34.76 -0.32
C PRO A 24 -5.97 34.23 -1.32
N ASP A 25 -6.99 35.03 -1.64
CA ASP A 25 -8.01 34.66 -2.63
C ASP A 25 -7.42 34.42 -4.04
N THR A 26 -6.25 35.00 -4.33
CA THR A 26 -5.54 34.87 -5.60
C THR A 26 -4.60 33.67 -5.67
N VAL A 27 -4.55 32.82 -4.64
CA VAL A 27 -3.60 31.71 -4.58
C VAL A 27 -3.78 30.71 -5.72
N GLU A 28 -5.03 30.43 -6.10
CA GLU A 28 -5.34 29.45 -7.14
C GLU A 28 -4.90 29.95 -8.52
N SER A 29 -5.19 31.22 -8.84
CA SER A 29 -4.75 31.84 -10.10
C SER A 29 -3.24 32.04 -10.18
N ASN A 30 -2.57 32.19 -9.03
CA ASN A 30 -1.11 32.36 -8.95
C ASN A 30 -0.33 31.07 -8.73
N ALA A 31 -1.00 29.90 -8.63
CA ALA A 31 -0.36 28.65 -8.22
C ALA A 31 0.83 28.27 -9.12
N SER A 32 0.69 28.45 -10.45
CA SER A 32 1.76 28.19 -11.41
C SER A 32 2.98 29.09 -11.21
N LEU A 33 2.76 30.40 -10.97
CA LEU A 33 3.84 31.37 -10.74
C LEU A 33 4.62 31.04 -9.46
N ILE A 34 3.90 30.70 -8.38
CA ILE A 34 4.49 30.31 -7.10
C ILE A 34 5.34 29.05 -7.27
N ALA A 35 4.80 28.03 -7.92
CA ALA A 35 5.50 26.77 -8.12
C ALA A 35 6.73 26.92 -9.05
N GLU A 36 6.64 27.75 -10.09
CA GLU A 36 7.74 28.02 -11.00
C GLU A 36 8.88 28.79 -10.30
N ALA A 37 8.55 29.78 -9.46
CA ALA A 37 9.53 30.52 -8.67
C ALA A 37 10.28 29.61 -7.67
N TRP A 38 9.54 28.73 -6.99
CA TRP A 38 10.14 27.72 -6.11
C TRP A 38 11.04 26.75 -6.91
N PHE A 39 10.56 26.27 -8.07
CA PHE A 39 11.30 25.37 -8.95
C PHE A 39 12.63 25.97 -9.41
N LYS A 40 12.64 27.23 -9.88
CA LYS A 40 13.87 27.93 -10.31
C LYS A 40 14.90 28.05 -9.19
N SER A 41 14.44 28.32 -7.97
CA SER A 41 15.32 28.40 -6.80
C SER A 41 15.87 27.01 -6.45
N PHE A 42 15.01 26.00 -6.41
CA PHE A 42 15.36 24.63 -6.09
C PHE A 42 16.37 24.05 -7.09
N SER A 43 16.12 24.17 -8.40
CA SER A 43 17.03 23.66 -9.43
C SER A 43 18.41 24.31 -9.33
N SER A 44 18.47 25.63 -9.21
CA SER A 44 19.73 26.37 -9.05
C SER A 44 20.52 25.94 -7.80
N PHE A 45 19.84 25.74 -6.66
CA PHE A 45 20.51 25.30 -5.44
C PHE A 45 20.97 23.84 -5.49
N ILE A 46 20.23 22.96 -6.18
CA ILE A 46 20.66 21.58 -6.40
C ILE A 46 21.87 21.53 -7.34
N GLU A 47 21.85 22.26 -8.46
CA GLU A 47 22.95 22.29 -9.44
C GLU A 47 24.24 22.89 -8.84
N SER A 48 24.11 23.88 -7.95
CA SER A 48 25.25 24.46 -7.24
C SER A 48 25.71 23.64 -6.02
N GLY A 49 25.01 22.55 -5.68
CA GLY A 49 25.33 21.74 -4.50
C GLY A 49 25.08 22.45 -3.16
N ASN A 50 24.31 23.54 -3.14
CA ASN A 50 24.07 24.36 -1.94
C ASN A 50 22.97 23.75 -1.07
N VAL A 51 23.32 22.73 -0.28
CA VAL A 51 22.39 22.02 0.58
C VAL A 51 21.68 22.95 1.57
N ALA A 52 22.36 23.93 2.16
CA ALA A 52 21.75 24.86 3.10
C ALA A 52 20.61 25.68 2.45
N ALA A 53 20.81 26.15 1.22
CA ALA A 53 19.79 26.87 0.47
C ALA A 53 18.62 25.95 0.04
N VAL A 54 18.89 24.68 -0.32
CA VAL A 54 17.84 23.69 -0.57
C VAL A 54 16.97 23.50 0.67
N LEU A 55 17.58 23.31 1.85
CA LEU A 55 16.84 23.11 3.11
C LEU A 55 15.98 24.33 3.47
N ALA A 56 16.41 25.55 3.13
CA ALA A 56 15.64 26.76 3.37
C ALA A 56 14.30 26.79 2.58
N LEU A 57 14.21 26.04 1.47
CA LEU A 57 12.99 25.88 0.67
C LEU A 57 12.02 24.82 1.23
N LEU A 58 12.40 24.13 2.31
CA LEU A 58 11.63 23.05 2.92
C LEU A 58 11.02 23.50 4.26
N CYS A 59 9.90 22.86 4.63
CA CYS A 59 9.47 22.84 6.03
C CYS A 59 10.48 22.03 6.87
N ASP A 60 10.65 22.39 8.14
CA ASP A 60 11.63 21.69 9.01
C ASP A 60 11.32 20.20 9.16
N ASP A 61 10.02 19.85 9.14
CA ASP A 61 9.47 18.50 9.19
C ASP A 61 9.12 17.92 7.80
N ALA A 62 9.68 18.48 6.72
CA ALA A 62 9.37 18.02 5.37
C ALA A 62 9.71 16.53 5.18
N LEU A 63 8.88 15.86 4.38
CA LEU A 63 9.10 14.46 4.00
C LEU A 63 9.66 14.39 2.57
N TRP A 64 10.86 13.84 2.43
CA TRP A 64 11.44 13.59 1.11
C TRP A 64 11.41 12.09 0.83
N ARG A 65 10.48 11.67 -0.01
CA ARG A 65 10.38 10.30 -0.50
C ARG A 65 11.24 10.13 -1.75
N ASP A 66 12.13 9.16 -1.76
CA ASP A 66 12.97 8.83 -2.91
C ASP A 66 12.64 7.43 -3.40
N ALA A 67 12.49 7.27 -4.71
CA ALA A 67 12.35 5.99 -5.41
C ALA A 67 13.48 5.89 -6.43
N TYR A 68 14.63 5.42 -5.95
CA TYR A 68 15.86 5.13 -6.71
C TYR A 68 16.58 6.32 -7.37
N ALA A 69 15.97 7.50 -7.46
CA ALA A 69 16.61 8.66 -8.11
C ALA A 69 17.84 9.15 -7.34
N LEU A 70 17.76 9.24 -6.02
CA LEU A 70 18.85 9.75 -5.20
C LEU A 70 19.64 8.63 -4.55
N THR A 71 18.99 7.56 -4.11
CA THR A 71 19.56 6.63 -3.12
C THR A 71 19.66 5.19 -3.58
N TRP A 72 19.14 4.84 -4.77
CA TRP A 72 18.95 3.44 -5.18
C TRP A 72 18.16 2.60 -4.15
N ASP A 73 17.41 3.24 -3.27
CA ASP A 73 16.42 2.63 -2.38
C ASP A 73 15.05 3.31 -2.54
N ILE A 74 13.99 2.65 -2.10
CA ILE A 74 12.69 3.28 -1.89
C ILE A 74 12.69 3.72 -0.42
N ARG A 75 12.72 5.02 -0.15
CA ARG A 75 12.84 5.52 1.22
C ARG A 75 12.13 6.83 1.45
N THR A 76 11.79 7.12 2.70
CA THR A 76 11.26 8.43 3.11
C THR A 76 12.17 9.05 4.17
N LEU A 77 12.84 10.14 3.81
CA LEU A 77 13.63 10.96 4.70
C LEU A 77 12.70 11.89 5.48
N ASP A 78 12.71 11.73 6.80
CA ASP A 78 11.82 12.43 7.72
C ASP A 78 12.51 13.64 8.36
N GLY A 79 12.17 14.83 7.86
CA GLY A 79 12.66 16.12 8.35
C GLY A 79 14.02 16.52 7.80
N THR A 80 14.33 17.82 7.92
CA THR A 80 15.59 18.41 7.43
C THR A 80 16.83 17.77 8.06
N ALA A 81 16.72 17.26 9.29
CA ALA A 81 17.78 16.54 9.98
C ALA A 81 18.23 15.25 9.27
N LYS A 82 17.30 14.54 8.59
CA LYS A 82 17.63 13.35 7.77
C LYS A 82 17.90 13.70 6.31
N ILE A 83 17.23 14.74 5.78
CA ILE A 83 17.42 15.20 4.40
C ILE A 83 18.82 15.79 4.20
N LYS A 84 19.31 16.62 5.13
CA LYS A 84 20.61 17.29 5.05
C LYS A 84 21.78 16.32 4.78
N PRO A 85 22.06 15.33 5.64
CA PRO A 85 23.17 14.41 5.41
C PRO A 85 22.97 13.56 4.15
N CYS A 86 21.73 13.28 3.75
CA CYS A 86 21.48 12.60 2.48
C CYS A 86 21.93 13.48 1.30
N LEU A 87 21.51 14.74 1.24
CA LEU A 87 21.90 15.63 0.13
C LEU A 87 23.40 15.89 0.10
N GLU A 88 24.04 16.13 1.26
CA GLU A 88 25.49 16.34 1.36
C GLU A 88 26.28 15.15 0.80
N ASN A 89 25.82 13.92 1.05
CA ASN A 89 26.48 12.70 0.56
C ASN A 89 26.14 12.37 -0.91
N ARG A 90 24.97 12.77 -1.41
CA ARG A 90 24.45 12.30 -2.71
C ARG A 90 24.62 13.30 -3.85
N LEU A 91 24.49 14.60 -3.61
CA LEU A 91 24.64 15.61 -4.66
C LEU A 91 26.01 15.56 -5.37
N PRO A 92 27.16 15.36 -4.68
CA PRO A 92 28.47 15.33 -5.34
C PRO A 92 28.66 14.20 -6.36
N ILE A 93 27.89 13.12 -6.27
CA ILE A 93 28.09 11.90 -7.07
C ILE A 93 26.99 11.64 -8.11
N LEU A 94 25.81 12.22 -7.94
CA LEU A 94 24.67 11.97 -8.84
C LEU A 94 24.71 12.83 -10.11
N SER A 95 25.47 13.93 -10.09
CA SER A 95 25.49 14.93 -11.17
C SER A 95 24.07 15.29 -11.62
N ILE A 96 23.27 15.85 -10.70
CA ILE A 96 21.89 16.23 -11.00
C ILE A 96 21.89 17.47 -11.89
N HIS A 97 21.22 17.40 -13.05
CA HIS A 97 21.20 18.48 -14.05
C HIS A 97 19.94 18.41 -14.93
N SER A 98 19.87 19.27 -15.96
CA SER A 98 18.82 19.25 -17.00
C SER A 98 17.40 19.33 -16.42
N PHE A 99 17.16 20.23 -15.47
CA PHE A 99 15.83 20.44 -14.92
C PHE A 99 14.85 20.93 -16.00
N LYS A 100 13.72 20.23 -16.14
CA LYS A 100 12.67 20.52 -17.13
C LYS A 100 11.36 20.71 -16.40
N TRP A 101 10.84 21.93 -16.43
CA TRP A 101 9.50 22.21 -15.92
C TRP A 101 8.46 21.36 -16.67
N LYS A 102 7.56 20.70 -15.95
CA LYS A 102 6.39 20.06 -16.57
C LYS A 102 5.19 20.96 -16.26
N GLU A 103 4.36 21.25 -17.26
CA GLU A 103 3.13 22.05 -17.13
C GLU A 103 2.03 21.29 -16.35
N PHE A 104 2.38 20.76 -15.18
CA PHE A 104 1.49 20.10 -14.26
C PHE A 104 1.58 20.82 -12.91
N VAL A 105 0.72 21.82 -12.74
CA VAL A 105 0.49 22.50 -11.47
C VAL A 105 -0.99 22.40 -11.11
N ARG A 106 -1.27 22.05 -9.86
CA ARG A 106 -2.63 22.01 -9.32
C ARG A 106 -2.63 22.61 -7.91
N PHE A 107 -3.45 23.63 -7.71
CA PHE A 107 -3.85 24.00 -6.36
C PHE A 107 -4.85 22.96 -5.85
N GLN A 108 -4.63 22.43 -4.65
CA GLN A 108 -5.49 21.41 -4.05
C GLN A 108 -5.86 21.83 -2.64
N ARG A 109 -7.13 21.62 -2.31
CA ARG A 109 -7.67 21.82 -0.96
C ARG A 109 -8.35 20.55 -0.47
N PRO A 110 -7.59 19.53 -0.02
CA PRO A 110 -8.17 18.24 0.39
C PRO A 110 -9.14 18.36 1.57
N TYR A 111 -8.92 19.35 2.45
CA TYR A 111 -9.80 19.68 3.57
C TYR A 111 -9.91 21.20 3.75
N PRO A 112 -10.95 21.73 4.42
CA PRO A 112 -11.10 23.17 4.62
C PRO A 112 -9.88 23.85 5.28
N ASP A 113 -9.17 23.14 6.16
CA ASP A 113 -8.00 23.59 6.91
C ASP A 113 -6.65 23.20 6.27
N LEU A 114 -6.65 22.62 5.07
CA LEU A 114 -5.46 22.11 4.39
C LEU A 114 -5.47 22.51 2.92
N ALA A 115 -4.40 23.18 2.47
CA ALA A 115 -4.19 23.45 1.06
C ALA A 115 -2.71 23.35 0.69
N TRP A 116 -2.45 22.94 -0.54
CA TRP A 116 -1.11 22.93 -1.11
C TRP A 116 -1.14 23.15 -2.62
N ILE A 117 0.00 23.57 -3.16
CA ILE A 117 0.27 23.57 -4.59
C ILE A 117 1.06 22.29 -4.92
N LEU A 118 0.47 21.44 -5.75
CA LEU A 118 1.10 20.24 -6.30
C LEU A 118 1.76 20.60 -7.63
N ALA A 119 3.06 20.35 -7.77
CA ALA A 119 3.80 20.58 -9.01
C ALA A 119 4.68 19.38 -9.36
N MET A 120 4.99 19.23 -10.65
CA MET A 120 5.84 18.17 -11.17
C MET A 120 6.89 18.75 -12.12
N PHE A 121 8.10 18.20 -12.09
CA PHE A 121 9.17 18.56 -13.02
C PHE A 121 10.07 17.36 -13.31
N GLY A 122 10.78 17.39 -14.42
CA GLY A 122 11.81 16.42 -14.78
C GLY A 122 13.20 16.91 -14.39
N PHE A 123 14.12 15.98 -14.20
CA PHE A 123 15.55 16.24 -14.10
C PHE A 123 16.30 14.99 -14.54
N GLU A 124 17.61 15.09 -14.66
CA GLU A 124 18.46 13.97 -15.02
C GLU A 124 19.55 13.77 -13.97
N THR A 125 19.94 12.51 -13.79
CA THR A 125 21.17 12.13 -13.08
C THR A 125 22.19 11.61 -14.09
N SER A 126 23.38 11.25 -13.61
CA SER A 126 24.38 10.55 -14.40
C SER A 126 23.89 9.21 -14.99
N VAL A 127 22.91 8.55 -14.35
CA VAL A 127 22.45 7.21 -14.71
C VAL A 127 21.10 7.16 -15.43
N GLY A 128 20.25 8.18 -15.24
CA GLY A 128 18.86 8.07 -15.66
C GLY A 128 18.08 9.37 -15.71
N GLU A 129 16.90 9.28 -16.32
CA GLU A 129 15.90 10.34 -16.32
C GLU A 129 15.01 10.22 -15.09
N CYS A 130 14.64 11.35 -14.50
CA CYS A 130 13.91 11.39 -13.26
C CYS A 130 12.74 12.37 -13.32
N THR A 131 11.75 12.11 -12.47
CA THR A 131 10.64 13.04 -12.19
C THR A 131 10.63 13.37 -10.71
N ALA A 132 10.39 14.63 -10.39
CA ALA A 132 10.06 15.09 -9.06
C ALA A 132 8.58 15.50 -8.98
N VAL A 133 7.95 15.23 -7.83
CA VAL A 133 6.63 15.74 -7.46
C VAL A 133 6.75 16.46 -6.13
N VAL A 134 6.28 17.71 -6.05
CA VAL A 134 6.41 18.55 -4.85
C VAL A 134 5.05 19.05 -4.40
N ARG A 135 4.86 19.15 -3.08
CA ARG A 135 3.69 19.80 -2.47
C ARG A 135 4.17 21.00 -1.66
N LEU A 136 3.82 22.19 -2.12
CA LEU A 136 4.17 23.45 -1.49
C LEU A 136 3.02 23.91 -0.59
N VAL A 137 3.36 24.33 0.63
CA VAL A 137 2.41 24.86 1.61
C VAL A 137 2.78 26.30 1.97
N PRO A 138 1.80 27.15 2.34
CA PRO A 138 2.08 28.52 2.73
C PRO A 138 2.76 28.54 4.11
N THR A 139 3.78 29.38 4.25
CA THR A 139 4.49 29.61 5.50
C THR A 139 4.57 31.12 5.73
N GLY A 140 3.63 31.68 6.49
CA GLY A 140 3.44 33.13 6.60
C GLY A 140 2.65 33.74 5.43
N LYS A 141 2.76 35.07 5.22
CA LYS A 141 1.89 35.81 4.29
C LYS A 141 2.15 35.55 2.81
N GLU A 142 3.41 35.33 2.40
CA GLU A 142 3.78 35.22 0.97
C GLU A 142 4.86 34.17 0.67
N ASN A 143 5.35 33.44 1.67
CA ASN A 143 6.41 32.45 1.47
C ASN A 143 5.83 31.04 1.34
N TRP A 144 6.40 30.23 0.45
CA TRP A 144 5.95 28.87 0.15
C TRP A 144 7.10 27.89 0.28
N LYS A 145 6.88 26.82 1.04
CA LYS A 145 7.88 25.80 1.31
C LYS A 145 7.34 24.43 0.97
N ALA A 146 8.22 23.52 0.56
CA ALA A 146 7.83 22.14 0.32
C ALA A 146 7.61 21.41 1.65
N CYS A 147 6.41 20.85 1.85
CA CYS A 147 6.14 19.92 2.94
C CYS A 147 6.41 18.47 2.52
N THR A 148 6.27 18.16 1.22
CA THR A 148 6.67 16.87 0.67
C THR A 148 7.41 17.03 -0.65
N ILE A 149 8.46 16.24 -0.83
CA ILE A 149 9.16 16.05 -2.10
C ILE A 149 9.16 14.56 -2.41
N PHE A 150 8.91 14.22 -3.66
CA PHE A 150 9.08 12.88 -4.19
C PHE A 150 10.07 12.92 -5.36
N THR A 151 11.10 12.09 -5.35
CA THR A 151 12.04 11.91 -6.49
C THR A 151 11.95 10.49 -7.01
N ASN A 152 11.79 10.34 -8.32
CA ASN A 152 11.54 9.08 -9.00
C ASN A 152 12.52 8.86 -10.14
N LEU A 153 13.20 7.72 -10.17
CA LEU A 153 13.93 7.29 -11.36
C LEU A 153 12.90 6.74 -12.35
N ASP A 154 12.74 7.40 -13.51
CA ASP A 154 11.78 7.00 -14.53
C ASP A 154 12.37 6.00 -15.51
N ASP A 155 13.64 6.19 -15.90
CA ASP A 155 14.33 5.31 -16.86
C ASP A 155 15.85 5.37 -16.73
N LEU A 156 16.53 4.34 -17.22
CA LEU A 156 17.98 4.29 -17.33
C LEU A 156 18.41 4.74 -18.72
N LYS A 157 19.28 5.75 -18.82
CA LYS A 157 19.68 6.36 -20.10
C LYS A 157 20.22 5.34 -21.10
N ALA A 158 21.05 4.40 -20.63
CA ALA A 158 21.66 3.38 -21.47
C ALA A 158 20.76 2.15 -21.71
N PHE A 159 19.63 2.04 -21.01
CA PHE A 159 18.78 0.84 -21.00
C PHE A 159 17.29 1.21 -20.97
N PRO A 160 16.78 1.85 -22.05
CA PRO A 160 15.40 2.29 -22.09
C PRO A 160 14.42 1.10 -21.99
N GLU A 161 13.24 1.36 -21.45
CA GLU A 161 12.18 0.36 -21.34
C GLU A 161 11.77 -0.22 -22.71
N MET A 162 11.74 -1.56 -22.82
CA MET A 162 11.41 -2.29 -24.06
C MET A 162 9.89 -2.39 -24.29
N ILE A 163 9.23 -1.24 -24.46
CA ILE A 163 7.80 -1.11 -24.72
C ILE A 163 7.50 -0.53 -26.10
N GLY A 164 6.27 -0.70 -26.58
CA GLY A 164 5.83 -0.14 -27.86
C GLY A 164 6.74 -0.56 -29.03
N PRO A 165 7.31 0.37 -29.81
CA PRO A 165 8.25 0.07 -30.89
C PRO A 165 9.54 -0.65 -30.43
N LEU A 166 9.96 -0.45 -29.18
CA LEU A 166 11.14 -1.10 -28.60
C LEU A 166 10.83 -2.50 -28.07
N ARG A 167 9.55 -2.88 -27.99
CA ARG A 167 9.15 -4.21 -27.53
C ARG A 167 9.69 -5.27 -28.49
N GLN A 168 10.25 -6.35 -27.94
CA GLN A 168 10.60 -7.52 -28.72
C GLN A 168 9.33 -8.06 -29.39
N GLN A 169 9.24 -7.90 -30.71
CA GLN A 169 8.06 -8.26 -31.51
C GLN A 169 7.96 -9.77 -31.77
N GLN A 170 9.04 -10.51 -31.57
CA GLN A 170 9.06 -11.96 -31.66
C GLN A 170 8.67 -12.57 -30.30
N GLY A 171 7.70 -13.50 -30.31
CA GLY A 171 7.31 -14.23 -29.10
C GLY A 171 8.49 -15.01 -28.51
N VAL A 172 8.54 -15.14 -27.19
CA VAL A 172 9.53 -15.98 -26.50
C VAL A 172 9.24 -17.45 -26.84
N PRO A 173 10.14 -18.16 -27.56
CA PRO A 173 9.91 -19.56 -27.86
C PRO A 173 9.96 -20.40 -26.57
N GLY A 174 8.98 -21.27 -26.35
CA GLY A 174 9.07 -22.35 -25.35
C GLY A 174 8.37 -22.14 -24.00
N LEU A 175 7.68 -21.02 -23.74
CA LEU A 175 6.92 -20.82 -22.50
C LEU A 175 5.41 -20.98 -22.73
N VAL A 176 4.93 -22.23 -22.68
CA VAL A 176 3.49 -22.51 -22.63
C VAL A 176 3.05 -22.47 -21.17
N TRP A 177 2.72 -21.27 -20.68
CA TRP A 177 2.19 -21.03 -19.32
C TRP A 177 1.00 -21.93 -18.96
N LYS A 178 0.26 -22.39 -19.97
CA LYS A 178 -0.91 -23.26 -19.83
C LYS A 178 -0.55 -24.66 -19.28
N SER A 179 0.52 -25.27 -19.78
CA SER A 179 0.93 -26.62 -19.34
C SER A 179 1.47 -26.65 -17.91
N GLN A 180 2.15 -25.59 -17.46
CA GLN A 180 2.60 -25.47 -16.06
C GLN A 180 1.42 -25.27 -15.09
N ARG A 181 0.38 -24.51 -15.50
CA ARG A 181 -0.85 -24.35 -14.72
C ARG A 181 -1.68 -25.63 -14.63
N GLU A 182 -1.68 -26.42 -15.70
CA GLU A 182 -2.38 -27.72 -15.72
C GLU A 182 -1.73 -28.72 -14.76
N GLU A 183 -0.41 -28.67 -14.55
CA GLU A 183 0.32 -29.44 -13.52
C GLU A 183 0.07 -28.93 -12.10
N GLU A 184 0.08 -27.61 -11.86
CA GLU A 184 -0.18 -27.01 -10.54
C GLU A 184 -1.61 -27.27 -10.02
N VAL A 185 -2.57 -27.53 -10.91
CA VAL A 185 -3.96 -27.83 -10.58
C VAL A 185 -4.16 -29.29 -10.11
N GLN A 186 -3.18 -30.19 -10.27
CA GLN A 186 -3.34 -31.62 -9.98
C GLN A 186 -3.13 -32.05 -8.51
N PHE A 187 -2.71 -31.16 -7.61
CA PHE A 187 -2.69 -31.38 -6.14
C PHE A 187 -2.26 -32.80 -5.66
N ALA A 188 -1.12 -33.33 -6.13
CA ALA A 188 -0.71 -34.69 -5.80
C ALA A 188 0.05 -34.88 -4.45
N SER A 189 0.20 -33.86 -3.59
CA SER A 189 1.12 -33.99 -2.43
C SER A 189 0.87 -33.12 -1.19
N SER A 190 -0.37 -32.79 -0.83
CA SER A 190 -0.63 -32.39 0.57
C SER A 190 -2.10 -32.38 0.95
N ASP A 191 -2.45 -33.23 1.91
CA ASP A 191 -3.67 -33.10 2.72
C ASP A 191 -3.40 -32.21 3.94
N PRO A 192 -4.32 -31.31 4.32
CA PRO A 192 -4.32 -30.74 5.65
C PRO A 192 -4.68 -31.84 6.66
N SER A 193 -3.73 -32.20 7.50
CA SER A 193 -3.98 -33.04 8.67
C SER A 193 -4.93 -32.33 9.65
N VAL A 194 -6.16 -32.82 9.75
CA VAL A 194 -7.10 -32.49 10.82
C VAL A 194 -6.83 -33.43 11.98
N ILE A 195 -6.48 -32.90 13.14
CA ILE A 195 -6.57 -33.63 14.41
C ILE A 195 -7.89 -33.21 15.05
N GLY A 196 -8.90 -34.08 14.95
CA GLY A 196 -10.22 -33.87 15.52
C GLY A 196 -11.20 -34.98 15.13
N THR A 197 -12.31 -35.09 15.86
CA THR A 197 -13.36 -36.11 15.68
C THR A 197 -14.46 -35.71 14.70
N PHE A 198 -14.37 -34.52 14.07
CA PHE A 198 -15.41 -33.97 13.21
C PHE A 198 -15.66 -34.83 11.96
N ARG A 199 -16.92 -35.23 11.76
CA ARG A 199 -17.32 -36.10 10.63
C ARG A 199 -17.72 -35.33 9.38
N GLY A 200 -17.91 -34.02 9.48
CA GLY A 200 -18.24 -33.15 8.36
C GLY A 200 -17.02 -32.75 7.53
N GLU A 201 -17.26 -31.97 6.48
CA GLU A 201 -16.22 -31.51 5.56
C GLU A 201 -15.50 -30.27 6.11
N ILE A 202 -14.17 -30.23 6.05
CA ILE A 202 -13.38 -29.03 6.37
C ILE A 202 -12.54 -28.65 5.15
N LEU A 203 -12.70 -27.41 4.68
CA LEU A 203 -11.91 -26.90 3.56
C LEU A 203 -11.44 -25.46 3.81
N HIS A 204 -10.33 -25.08 3.17
CA HIS A 204 -9.91 -23.69 3.10
C HIS A 204 -10.69 -22.94 2.00
N SER A 205 -10.88 -21.63 2.13
CA SER A 205 -11.60 -20.81 1.15
C SER A 205 -11.05 -20.91 -0.28
N SER A 206 -9.75 -21.17 -0.46
CA SER A 206 -9.14 -21.39 -1.78
C SER A 206 -9.64 -22.65 -2.50
N MET A 207 -10.23 -23.59 -1.76
CA MET A 207 -10.81 -24.83 -2.29
C MET A 207 -12.30 -24.70 -2.56
N TYR A 208 -12.96 -23.66 -2.05
CA TYR A 208 -14.37 -23.39 -2.33
C TYR A 208 -14.57 -23.09 -3.82
N LYS A 209 -15.60 -23.71 -4.43
CA LYS A 209 -15.93 -23.53 -5.85
C LYS A 209 -17.32 -22.95 -6.06
N GLN A 210 -18.33 -23.51 -5.41
CA GLN A 210 -19.73 -23.12 -5.61
C GLN A 210 -20.59 -23.54 -4.42
N ALA A 211 -21.68 -22.79 -4.20
CA ALA A 211 -22.63 -23.05 -3.13
C ALA A 211 -23.35 -24.41 -3.25
N ALA A 212 -23.65 -24.86 -4.48
CA ALA A 212 -24.42 -26.09 -4.73
C ALA A 212 -23.83 -27.36 -4.08
N SER A 213 -22.52 -27.39 -3.81
CA SER A 213 -21.86 -28.51 -3.10
C SER A 213 -22.26 -28.64 -1.61
N PHE A 214 -23.01 -27.66 -1.10
CA PHE A 214 -23.46 -27.58 0.29
C PHE A 214 -24.98 -27.49 0.44
N GLU A 215 -25.74 -27.86 -0.60
CA GLU A 215 -27.21 -27.93 -0.51
C GLU A 215 -27.66 -28.84 0.64
N GLY A 216 -28.61 -28.35 1.44
CA GLY A 216 -29.13 -29.05 2.62
C GLY A 216 -28.17 -29.14 3.81
N LYS A 217 -26.95 -28.60 3.73
CA LYS A 217 -25.95 -28.61 4.82
C LYS A 217 -26.05 -27.38 5.72
N LYS A 218 -25.64 -27.53 6.98
CA LYS A 218 -25.26 -26.42 7.88
C LYS A 218 -23.78 -26.10 7.67
N VAL A 219 -23.48 -24.88 7.22
CA VAL A 219 -22.11 -24.46 6.88
C VAL A 219 -21.62 -23.39 7.84
N VAL A 220 -20.45 -23.60 8.44
CA VAL A 220 -19.76 -22.60 9.25
C VAL A 220 -18.61 -21.99 8.47
N VAL A 221 -18.65 -20.68 8.24
CA VAL A 221 -17.54 -19.95 7.60
C VAL A 221 -16.70 -19.27 8.67
N ILE A 222 -15.46 -19.72 8.86
CA ILE A 222 -14.51 -19.17 9.83
C ILE A 222 -13.76 -18.01 9.20
N GLY A 223 -14.11 -16.78 9.56
CA GLY A 223 -13.46 -15.57 9.09
C GLY A 223 -14.45 -14.54 8.52
N SER A 224 -14.14 -13.27 8.77
CA SER A 224 -14.99 -12.11 8.41
C SER A 224 -14.25 -11.10 7.53
N GLY A 225 -13.31 -11.56 6.70
CA GLY A 225 -12.68 -10.76 5.65
C GLY A 225 -13.43 -10.87 4.32
N ASN A 226 -12.82 -10.45 3.20
CA ASN A 226 -13.41 -10.56 1.86
C ASN A 226 -13.93 -11.98 1.54
N SER A 227 -13.05 -13.00 1.57
CA SER A 227 -13.47 -14.39 1.27
C SER A 227 -14.58 -14.91 2.19
N GLY A 228 -14.59 -14.49 3.46
CA GLY A 228 -15.64 -14.90 4.41
C GLY A 228 -17.00 -14.35 4.01
N HIS A 229 -17.07 -13.07 3.67
CA HIS A 229 -18.31 -12.44 3.22
C HIS A 229 -18.76 -12.96 1.86
N ASP A 230 -17.85 -13.09 0.89
CA ASP A 230 -18.20 -13.54 -0.46
C ASP A 230 -18.76 -14.97 -0.46
N ILE A 231 -18.11 -15.88 0.28
CA ILE A 231 -18.58 -17.27 0.42
C ILE A 231 -19.88 -17.33 1.21
N SER A 232 -20.00 -16.59 2.32
CA SER A 232 -21.26 -16.57 3.08
C SER A 232 -22.41 -16.00 2.26
N ALA A 233 -22.18 -15.00 1.42
CA ALA A 233 -23.20 -14.44 0.54
C ALA A 233 -23.59 -15.41 -0.57
N ASP A 234 -22.62 -16.12 -1.17
CA ASP A 234 -22.91 -17.16 -2.17
C ASP A 234 -23.76 -18.30 -1.58
N LEU A 235 -23.40 -18.79 -0.40
CA LEU A 235 -24.17 -19.82 0.33
C LEU A 235 -25.58 -19.34 0.70
N ALA A 236 -25.70 -18.14 1.26
CA ALA A 236 -27.00 -17.60 1.66
C ALA A 236 -27.93 -17.35 0.45
N ARG A 237 -27.40 -16.92 -0.70
CA ARG A 237 -28.19 -16.77 -1.94
C ARG A 237 -28.72 -18.11 -2.46
N ALA A 238 -28.02 -19.20 -2.18
CA ALA A 238 -28.46 -20.56 -2.48
C ALA A 238 -29.38 -21.17 -1.40
N ASN A 239 -29.85 -20.38 -0.44
CA ASN A 239 -30.67 -20.81 0.70
C ASN A 239 -30.00 -21.87 1.61
N ILE A 240 -28.68 -21.85 1.71
CA ILE A 240 -27.92 -22.74 2.58
C ILE A 240 -27.83 -22.14 3.99
N ASP A 241 -28.00 -22.96 5.03
CA ASP A 241 -27.89 -22.52 6.42
C ASP A 241 -26.43 -22.19 6.74
N VAL A 242 -26.10 -20.90 6.65
CA VAL A 242 -24.74 -20.41 6.85
C VAL A 242 -24.61 -19.60 8.13
N THR A 243 -23.59 -19.94 8.93
CA THR A 243 -23.17 -19.15 10.09
C THR A 243 -21.73 -18.66 9.90
N MET A 244 -21.53 -17.35 9.90
CA MET A 244 -20.20 -16.74 9.91
C MET A 244 -19.67 -16.68 11.34
N TYR A 245 -18.48 -17.25 11.55
CA TYR A 245 -17.72 -17.09 12.77
C TYR A 245 -16.76 -15.90 12.67
N GLN A 246 -17.04 -14.84 13.43
CA GLN A 246 -16.22 -13.63 13.50
C GLN A 246 -15.41 -13.61 14.79
N ARG A 247 -14.10 -13.91 14.68
CA ARG A 247 -13.18 -13.83 15.83
C ARG A 247 -12.83 -12.40 16.21
N SER A 248 -12.53 -11.57 15.23
CA SER A 248 -12.01 -10.20 15.40
C SER A 248 -12.87 -9.19 14.66
N PRO A 249 -12.94 -7.93 15.11
CA PRO A 249 -13.67 -6.90 14.38
C PRO A 249 -13.15 -6.72 12.95
N THR A 250 -14.02 -6.38 12.01
CA THR A 250 -13.67 -6.14 10.59
C THR A 250 -13.90 -4.67 10.23
N LEU A 251 -13.01 -4.10 9.41
CA LEU A 251 -13.29 -2.84 8.69
C LEU A 251 -14.20 -3.14 7.50
N VAL A 252 -15.45 -2.69 7.55
CA VAL A 252 -16.40 -2.81 6.43
C VAL A 252 -16.51 -1.48 5.71
N VAL A 253 -16.36 -1.52 4.38
CA VAL A 253 -16.35 -0.32 3.54
C VAL A 253 -17.19 -0.57 2.31
N ASN A 254 -18.22 0.23 2.09
CA ASN A 254 -18.94 0.25 0.82
C ASN A 254 -18.00 0.81 -0.28
N LEU A 255 -17.77 0.01 -1.32
CA LEU A 255 -16.76 0.30 -2.33
C LEU A 255 -17.07 1.60 -3.10
N ASP A 256 -18.31 1.80 -3.52
CA ASP A 256 -18.72 2.98 -4.30
C ASP A 256 -18.52 4.28 -3.51
N LYS A 257 -18.89 4.28 -2.23
CA LYS A 257 -18.71 5.42 -1.33
C LYS A 257 -17.23 5.69 -1.07
N ALA A 258 -16.44 4.64 -0.87
CA ALA A 258 -15.03 4.79 -0.55
C ALA A 258 -14.16 5.12 -1.76
N TRP A 259 -14.56 4.73 -2.98
CA TRP A 259 -13.75 4.97 -4.18
C TRP A 259 -13.40 6.45 -4.36
N LYS A 260 -14.35 7.35 -4.04
CA LYS A 260 -14.15 8.81 -4.01
C LYS A 260 -12.92 9.24 -3.21
N PHE A 261 -12.62 8.54 -2.13
CA PHE A 261 -11.52 8.86 -1.20
C PHE A 261 -10.25 8.03 -1.43
N LEU A 262 -10.38 6.82 -1.99
CA LEU A 262 -9.25 5.88 -2.13
C LEU A 262 -8.47 6.03 -3.44
N GLY A 263 -9.14 6.51 -4.50
CA GLY A 263 -8.52 6.60 -5.82
C GLY A 263 -9.33 7.29 -6.90
N GLY A 264 -10.58 7.67 -6.64
CA GLY A 264 -11.50 8.20 -7.65
C GLY A 264 -10.97 9.43 -8.37
N ALA A 265 -10.25 10.33 -7.69
CA ALA A 265 -9.65 11.50 -8.33
C ALA A 265 -8.53 11.18 -9.33
N LEU A 266 -7.94 9.98 -9.28
CA LEU A 266 -6.81 9.57 -10.11
C LEU A 266 -7.17 8.42 -11.07
N TYR A 267 -8.21 7.65 -10.77
CA TYR A 267 -8.57 6.40 -11.47
C TYR A 267 -10.05 6.36 -11.84
N SER A 268 -10.59 7.47 -12.35
CA SER A 268 -11.95 7.54 -12.92
C SER A 268 -11.91 8.08 -14.35
N GLU A 269 -13.04 8.02 -15.05
CA GLU A 269 -13.19 8.65 -16.36
C GLU A 269 -12.82 10.16 -16.29
N GLY A 270 -12.03 10.63 -17.26
CA GLY A 270 -11.48 11.99 -17.26
C GLY A 270 -10.29 12.24 -16.34
N SER A 271 -9.78 11.21 -15.64
CA SER A 271 -8.56 11.32 -14.83
C SER A 271 -7.29 11.43 -15.71
N PRO A 272 -6.15 11.89 -15.13
CA PRO A 272 -4.88 11.89 -15.86
C PRO A 272 -4.50 10.50 -16.40
N PRO A 273 -3.63 10.42 -17.43
CA PRO A 273 -3.07 9.15 -17.88
C PRO A 273 -2.51 8.31 -16.73
N ASN A 274 -2.63 6.98 -16.81
CA ASN A 274 -2.23 6.06 -15.74
C ASN A 274 -0.80 6.30 -15.23
N SER A 275 0.15 6.65 -16.10
CA SER A 275 1.53 6.95 -15.71
C SER A 275 1.64 8.19 -14.80
N ILE A 276 0.79 9.20 -15.01
CA ILE A 276 0.67 10.36 -14.13
C ILE A 276 -0.10 9.97 -12.86
N ALA A 277 -1.23 9.28 -12.99
CA ALA A 277 -2.05 8.85 -11.86
C ALA A 277 -1.26 7.98 -10.86
N ASP A 278 -0.57 6.94 -11.35
CA ASP A 278 0.27 6.04 -10.55
C ASP A 278 1.39 6.84 -9.85
N ARG A 279 2.06 7.74 -10.58
CA ARG A 279 3.11 8.60 -10.00
C ARG A 279 2.56 9.54 -8.94
N LEU A 280 1.41 10.18 -9.16
CA LEU A 280 0.79 11.06 -8.17
C LEU A 280 0.36 10.30 -6.91
N GLN A 281 -0.25 9.13 -7.09
CA GLN A 281 -0.68 8.28 -5.97
C GLN A 281 0.52 7.84 -5.14
N HIS A 282 1.61 7.43 -5.79
CA HIS A 282 2.80 6.95 -5.11
C HIS A 282 3.74 8.09 -4.68
N SER A 283 3.59 9.32 -5.18
CA SER A 283 4.35 10.47 -4.66
C SER A 283 3.96 10.89 -3.25
N MET A 284 2.84 10.39 -2.72
CA MET A 284 2.37 10.75 -1.37
C MET A 284 3.15 9.97 -0.31
N PRO A 285 3.92 10.63 0.57
CA PRO A 285 4.63 9.95 1.65
C PRO A 285 3.64 9.19 2.54
N HIS A 286 3.96 7.94 2.83
CA HIS A 286 3.07 7.08 3.62
C HIS A 286 2.93 7.58 5.06
N LEU A 287 3.99 8.19 5.61
CA LEU A 287 3.97 8.86 6.90
C LEU A 287 2.95 10.01 6.98
N LEU A 288 2.68 10.70 5.88
CA LEU A 288 1.67 11.76 5.82
C LEU A 288 0.25 11.18 5.71
N LEU A 289 0.10 10.06 4.98
CA LEU A 289 -1.17 9.32 4.91
C LEU A 289 -1.58 8.78 6.28
N GLU A 290 -0.65 8.08 6.94
CA GLU A 290 -0.81 7.57 8.31
C GLU A 290 -0.90 8.69 9.35
N GLY A 291 -0.42 9.89 8.98
CA GLY A 291 -0.35 11.10 9.79
C GLY A 291 -1.66 11.84 10.02
N GLY A 292 -2.81 11.21 9.79
CA GLY A 292 -4.12 11.80 10.01
C GLY A 292 -4.93 12.03 8.73
N MET A 293 -4.31 12.04 7.54
CA MET A 293 -5.03 12.14 6.27
C MET A 293 -5.96 10.94 6.07
N SER A 294 -5.44 9.72 6.25
CA SER A 294 -6.23 8.49 6.13
C SER A 294 -7.29 8.39 7.23
N GLN A 295 -7.03 8.87 8.44
CA GLN A 295 -8.02 8.91 9.53
C GLN A 295 -9.17 9.87 9.21
N ARG A 296 -8.89 11.06 8.68
CA ARG A 296 -9.91 12.02 8.23
C ARG A 296 -10.76 11.43 7.11
N GLY A 297 -10.13 10.82 6.10
CA GLY A 297 -10.82 10.12 5.01
C GLY A 297 -11.69 8.97 5.52
N THR A 298 -11.15 8.14 6.41
CA THR A 298 -11.88 7.02 7.01
C THR A 298 -13.09 7.50 7.80
N LYS A 299 -12.94 8.54 8.63
CA LYS A 299 -14.07 9.14 9.34
C LYS A 299 -15.16 9.63 8.39
N ALA A 300 -14.78 10.28 7.29
CA ALA A 300 -15.73 10.74 6.27
C ALA A 300 -16.48 9.56 5.62
N ILE A 301 -15.76 8.50 5.23
CA ILE A 301 -16.34 7.28 4.65
C ILE A 301 -17.31 6.65 5.64
N LEU A 302 -16.89 6.42 6.89
CA LEU A 302 -17.72 5.75 7.91
C LEU A 302 -18.98 6.56 8.24
N ASN A 303 -18.89 7.90 8.25
CA ASN A 303 -20.04 8.78 8.42
C ASN A 303 -21.01 8.71 7.24
N ASP A 304 -20.49 8.64 6.00
CA ASP A 304 -21.32 8.55 4.78
C ASP A 304 -22.06 7.20 4.68
N GLN A 305 -21.58 6.16 5.37
CA GLN A 305 -22.23 4.84 5.47
C GLN A 305 -22.78 4.54 6.87
N LYS A 306 -23.17 5.58 7.64
CA LYS A 306 -23.63 5.42 9.03
C LYS A 306 -24.74 4.40 9.19
N ASP A 307 -25.75 4.41 8.32
CA ASP A 307 -26.89 3.48 8.40
C ASP A 307 -26.44 2.02 8.27
N LEU A 308 -25.50 1.74 7.37
CA LEU A 308 -24.87 0.42 7.23
C LEU A 308 -24.10 0.03 8.50
N GLN A 309 -23.34 0.96 9.08
CA GLN A 309 -22.58 0.73 10.31
C GLN A 309 -23.51 0.41 11.49
N ASP A 310 -24.61 1.15 11.62
CA ASP A 310 -25.56 0.95 12.70
C ASP A 310 -26.37 -0.34 12.51
N GLY A 311 -26.79 -0.66 11.28
CA GLY A 311 -27.42 -1.94 10.94
C GLY A 311 -26.54 -3.14 11.34
N LEU A 312 -25.26 -3.10 10.97
CA LEU A 312 -24.31 -4.16 11.34
C LEU A 312 -24.09 -4.26 12.85
N LYS A 313 -23.98 -3.14 13.57
CA LYS A 313 -23.87 -3.16 15.04
C LYS A 313 -25.11 -3.74 15.69
N ASN A 314 -26.30 -3.38 15.21
CA ASN A 314 -27.58 -3.89 15.70
C ASN A 314 -27.73 -5.39 15.45
N ALA A 315 -27.20 -5.89 14.33
CA ALA A 315 -27.10 -7.31 14.03
C ALA A 315 -26.03 -8.06 14.87
N GLY A 316 -25.25 -7.35 15.69
CA GLY A 316 -24.20 -7.92 16.54
C GLY A 316 -22.84 -8.10 15.86
N PHE A 317 -22.65 -7.56 14.65
CA PHE A 317 -21.37 -7.62 13.94
C PHE A 317 -20.33 -6.67 14.54
N LYS A 318 -19.11 -7.15 14.75
CA LYS A 318 -18.02 -6.36 15.34
C LYS A 318 -17.28 -5.56 14.26
N LEU A 319 -17.25 -4.24 14.42
CA LEU A 319 -16.63 -3.32 13.47
C LEU A 319 -15.37 -2.65 14.04
N ASN A 320 -14.46 -2.24 13.16
CA ASN A 320 -13.35 -1.34 13.50
C ASN A 320 -13.15 -0.29 12.38
N ALA A 321 -12.26 0.69 12.60
CA ALA A 321 -11.92 1.72 11.63
C ALA A 321 -10.55 1.50 10.95
N GLY A 322 -10.03 0.26 10.97
CA GLY A 322 -8.68 -0.08 10.53
C GLY A 322 -7.60 0.22 11.57
N ILE A 323 -6.34 -0.11 11.23
CA ILE A 323 -5.19 0.16 12.08
C ILE A 323 -5.05 1.68 12.28
N LEU A 324 -4.91 2.12 13.53
CA LEU A 324 -4.83 3.55 13.91
C LEU A 324 -6.00 4.40 13.39
N ASP A 325 -7.17 3.78 13.17
CA ASP A 325 -8.36 4.37 12.54
C ASP A 325 -8.09 4.92 11.12
N ALA A 326 -7.03 4.46 10.46
CA ALA A 326 -6.57 4.93 9.16
C ALA A 326 -7.22 4.16 7.98
N GLY A 327 -8.24 3.36 8.26
CA GLY A 327 -9.01 2.65 7.26
C GLY A 327 -8.19 1.64 6.45
N ILE A 328 -8.58 1.49 5.20
CA ILE A 328 -8.14 0.37 4.36
C ILE A 328 -6.70 0.48 3.87
N LEU A 329 -6.22 1.70 3.59
CA LEU A 329 -4.91 1.90 2.98
C LEU A 329 -3.79 1.39 3.90
N LEU A 330 -3.90 1.64 5.21
CA LEU A 330 -2.91 1.16 6.18
C LEU A 330 -3.06 -0.35 6.44
N ASN A 331 -4.29 -0.85 6.52
CA ASN A 331 -4.58 -2.28 6.65
C ASN A 331 -3.94 -3.11 5.52
N LEU A 332 -4.10 -2.66 4.27
CA LEU A 332 -3.50 -3.31 3.11
C LEU A 332 -1.98 -3.34 3.18
N LYS A 333 -1.34 -2.22 3.54
CA LYS A 333 0.13 -2.13 3.61
C LYS A 333 0.73 -2.96 4.74
N GLN A 334 0.09 -2.95 5.92
CA GLN A 334 0.64 -3.64 7.09
C GLN A 334 0.26 -5.12 7.17
N LYS A 335 -0.91 -5.51 6.64
CA LYS A 335 -1.46 -6.87 6.81
C LYS A 335 -1.79 -7.56 5.49
N GLY A 336 -1.80 -6.86 4.37
CA GLY A 336 -2.28 -7.41 3.09
C GLY A 336 -3.79 -7.70 3.06
N GLY A 337 -4.55 -7.21 4.04
CA GLY A 337 -5.95 -7.61 4.22
C GLY A 337 -6.59 -6.95 5.45
N GLY A 338 -7.57 -7.63 6.07
CA GLY A 338 -8.23 -7.15 7.29
C GLY A 338 -9.36 -6.13 7.04
N HIS A 339 -9.97 -6.18 5.88
CA HIS A 339 -11.14 -5.38 5.50
C HIS A 339 -12.14 -6.26 4.72
N TYR A 340 -13.33 -5.73 4.54
CA TYR A 340 -14.31 -6.20 3.57
C TYR A 340 -14.81 -5.03 2.73
N PHE A 341 -14.76 -5.19 1.40
CA PHE A 341 -15.45 -4.30 0.48
C PHE A 341 -16.88 -4.78 0.28
N ASP A 342 -17.85 -4.03 0.79
CA ASP A 342 -19.22 -4.45 0.70
C ASP A 342 -19.77 -4.39 -0.72
N ILE A 343 -20.19 -5.57 -1.19
CA ILE A 343 -20.91 -5.81 -2.45
C ILE A 343 -22.26 -6.51 -2.21
N GLY A 344 -22.80 -6.43 -0.98
CA GLY A 344 -24.15 -6.88 -0.62
C GLY A 344 -24.22 -7.89 0.54
N ALA A 345 -23.12 -8.54 0.91
CA ALA A 345 -23.12 -9.53 1.99
C ALA A 345 -23.51 -8.94 3.35
N THR A 346 -23.22 -7.65 3.59
CA THR A 346 -23.55 -7.03 4.89
C THR A 346 -25.05 -6.85 5.08
N GLN A 347 -25.80 -6.61 4.01
CA GLN A 347 -27.26 -6.54 4.11
C GLN A 347 -27.83 -7.92 4.48
N MET A 348 -27.27 -9.00 3.93
CA MET A 348 -27.66 -10.37 4.29
C MET A 348 -27.36 -10.71 5.77
N ILE A 349 -26.32 -10.12 6.36
CA ILE A 349 -26.07 -10.20 7.81
C ILE A 349 -27.13 -9.42 8.59
N ILE A 350 -27.46 -8.19 8.16
CA ILE A 350 -28.47 -7.34 8.79
C ILE A 350 -29.85 -8.02 8.78
N ASP A 351 -30.20 -8.66 7.67
CA ASP A 351 -31.48 -9.34 7.47
C ASP A 351 -31.51 -10.74 8.14
N GLY A 352 -30.40 -11.20 8.72
CA GLY A 352 -30.29 -12.50 9.39
C GLY A 352 -30.18 -13.70 8.45
N LEU A 353 -30.01 -13.48 7.14
CA LEU A 353 -29.75 -14.54 6.16
C LEU A 353 -28.36 -15.18 6.34
N ILE A 354 -27.40 -14.40 6.83
CA ILE A 354 -26.11 -14.90 7.30
C ILE A 354 -26.10 -14.79 8.83
N LYS A 355 -26.13 -15.93 9.52
CA LYS A 355 -26.09 -15.96 11.00
C LYS A 355 -24.69 -15.59 11.50
N LEU A 356 -24.60 -15.06 12.72
CA LEU A 356 -23.31 -14.69 13.33
C LEU A 356 -23.01 -15.51 14.58
N LYS A 357 -21.74 -15.93 14.71
CA LYS A 357 -21.15 -16.44 15.95
C LYS A 357 -19.87 -15.65 16.26
N ASN A 358 -19.84 -14.92 17.37
CA ASN A 358 -18.70 -14.06 17.71
C ASN A 358 -18.53 -13.76 19.21
N ASP A 359 -19.35 -14.38 20.05
CA ASP A 359 -19.42 -14.21 21.51
C ASP A 359 -18.34 -15.01 22.27
N SER A 360 -17.65 -15.95 21.62
CA SER A 360 -16.64 -16.79 22.27
C SER A 360 -15.60 -17.39 21.30
N PRO A 361 -14.33 -17.59 21.74
CA PRO A 361 -13.36 -18.39 21.00
C PRO A 361 -13.84 -19.83 20.75
N ILE A 362 -13.49 -20.39 19.59
CA ILE A 362 -13.62 -21.83 19.34
C ILE A 362 -12.70 -22.55 20.33
N LEU A 363 -13.24 -23.52 21.06
CA LEU A 363 -12.49 -24.37 21.98
C LEU A 363 -11.96 -25.60 21.24
N GLU A 364 -12.86 -26.35 20.61
CA GLU A 364 -12.55 -27.58 19.88
C GLU A 364 -13.65 -27.91 18.86
N PHE A 365 -13.35 -28.85 17.97
CA PHE A 365 -14.31 -29.49 17.09
C PHE A 365 -14.72 -30.81 17.75
N ASP A 366 -16.01 -31.15 17.70
CA ASP A 366 -16.51 -32.48 18.06
C ASP A 366 -17.04 -33.22 16.84
N GLU A 367 -17.70 -34.37 17.03
CA GLU A 367 -18.14 -35.21 15.90
C GLU A 367 -19.11 -34.53 14.93
N SER A 368 -19.88 -33.53 15.36
CA SER A 368 -20.94 -32.91 14.55
C SER A 368 -20.94 -31.38 14.57
N GLY A 369 -19.88 -30.75 15.08
CA GLY A 369 -19.83 -29.29 15.12
C GLY A 369 -18.63 -28.68 15.85
N LEU A 370 -18.82 -27.44 16.29
CA LEU A 370 -17.84 -26.63 16.99
C LEU A 370 -18.32 -26.32 18.41
N LYS A 371 -17.45 -26.53 19.40
CA LYS A 371 -17.65 -26.08 20.79
C LYS A 371 -16.88 -24.81 21.05
N PHE A 372 -17.43 -23.98 21.93
CA PHE A 372 -16.86 -22.68 22.28
C PHE A 372 -16.47 -22.63 23.75
N VAL A 373 -15.54 -21.74 24.11
CA VAL A 373 -15.02 -21.60 25.48
C VAL A 373 -16.13 -21.26 26.48
N ASN A 374 -17.18 -20.54 26.07
CA ASN A 374 -18.33 -20.23 26.92
C ASN A 374 -19.32 -21.39 27.09
N GLY A 375 -19.00 -22.60 26.61
CA GLY A 375 -19.84 -23.78 26.70
C GLY A 375 -20.94 -23.90 25.63
N SER A 376 -21.13 -22.87 24.80
CA SER A 376 -22.04 -22.96 23.64
C SER A 376 -21.50 -23.90 22.56
N ARG A 377 -22.39 -24.32 21.65
CA ARG A 377 -22.08 -25.23 20.55
C ARG A 377 -22.79 -24.83 19.26
N LEU A 378 -22.19 -25.14 18.12
CA LEU A 378 -22.76 -24.92 16.79
C LEU A 378 -22.63 -26.19 15.96
N ASP A 379 -23.76 -26.73 15.49
CA ASP A 379 -23.77 -27.85 14.53
C ASP A 379 -23.19 -27.41 13.19
N ALA A 380 -22.42 -28.28 12.54
CA ALA A 380 -21.91 -28.05 11.21
C ALA A 380 -21.80 -29.37 10.43
N ASP A 381 -22.25 -29.37 9.18
CA ASP A 381 -21.97 -30.44 8.21
C ASP A 381 -20.74 -30.10 7.37
N ALA A 382 -20.41 -28.81 7.26
CA ALA A 382 -19.18 -28.33 6.65
C ALA A 382 -18.63 -27.08 7.34
N VAL A 383 -17.31 -26.95 7.34
CA VAL A 383 -16.57 -25.79 7.86
C VAL A 383 -15.64 -25.26 6.79
N ILE A 384 -15.80 -23.98 6.44
CA ILE A 384 -14.97 -23.28 5.46
C ILE A 384 -14.07 -22.30 6.20
N CYS A 385 -12.76 -22.58 6.20
CA CYS A 385 -11.74 -21.73 6.77
C CYS A 385 -11.41 -20.58 5.80
N ALA A 386 -12.06 -19.42 5.98
CA ALA A 386 -11.74 -18.16 5.32
C ALA A 386 -10.67 -17.37 6.13
N THR A 387 -9.60 -18.06 6.52
CA THR A 387 -8.59 -17.58 7.48
C THR A 387 -7.41 -16.82 6.84
N GLY A 388 -7.47 -16.58 5.53
CA GLY A 388 -6.45 -15.84 4.79
C GLY A 388 -5.26 -16.72 4.35
N CYS A 389 -4.25 -16.10 3.73
CA CYS A 389 -3.13 -16.82 3.11
C CYS A 389 -1.94 -17.10 4.06
N GLY A 390 -2.06 -16.73 5.34
CA GLY A 390 -0.98 -16.88 6.31
C GLY A 390 0.25 -16.01 6.00
N ASP A 391 1.41 -16.45 6.48
CA ASP A 391 2.69 -15.80 6.21
C ASP A 391 3.17 -16.12 4.79
N MET A 392 3.42 -15.08 4.01
CA MET A 392 3.85 -15.21 2.60
C MET A 392 5.20 -15.93 2.46
N ARG A 393 6.03 -15.99 3.52
CA ARG A 393 7.25 -16.80 3.55
C ARG A 393 6.97 -18.30 3.37
N GLY A 394 5.75 -18.76 3.64
CA GLY A 394 5.32 -20.12 3.33
C GLY A 394 5.45 -20.48 1.85
N PHE A 395 5.24 -19.52 0.94
CA PHE A 395 5.47 -19.75 -0.49
C PHE A 395 6.95 -19.84 -0.84
N ILE A 396 7.79 -18.97 -0.25
CA ILE A 396 9.25 -19.06 -0.40
C ILE A 396 9.75 -20.40 0.14
N ARG A 397 9.23 -20.86 1.28
CA ARG A 397 9.60 -22.14 1.89
C ARG A 397 9.32 -23.32 0.95
N LYS A 398 8.15 -23.32 0.32
CA LYS A 398 7.76 -24.35 -0.67
C LYS A 398 8.65 -24.36 -1.91
N LEU A 399 9.08 -23.20 -2.39
CA LEU A 399 9.84 -23.07 -3.65
C LEU A 399 11.36 -23.14 -3.47
N CYS A 400 11.87 -22.59 -2.37
CA CYS A 400 13.30 -22.34 -2.14
C CYS A 400 13.85 -23.06 -0.89
N GLY A 401 13.00 -23.75 -0.12
CA GLY A 401 13.37 -24.45 1.10
C GLY A 401 13.41 -23.57 2.36
N ASP A 402 13.53 -24.24 3.51
CA ASP A 402 13.44 -23.61 4.83
C ASP A 402 14.50 -22.53 5.06
N VAL A 403 15.76 -22.85 4.75
CA VAL A 403 16.90 -21.94 4.96
C VAL A 403 16.68 -20.58 4.30
N VAL A 404 16.22 -20.56 3.05
CA VAL A 404 15.99 -19.30 2.32
C VAL A 404 14.79 -18.54 2.89
N ALA A 405 13.74 -19.26 3.29
CA ALA A 405 12.55 -18.63 3.87
C ALA A 405 12.82 -18.02 5.25
N ASP A 406 13.66 -18.66 6.07
CA ASP A 406 14.02 -18.21 7.41
C ASP A 406 14.94 -16.99 7.41
N GLU A 407 15.75 -16.82 6.35
CA GLU A 407 16.51 -15.58 6.13
C GLU A 407 15.61 -14.38 5.79
N CYS A 408 14.40 -14.60 5.28
CA CYS A 408 13.54 -13.51 4.82
C CYS A 408 12.84 -12.79 5.98
N PRO A 409 12.86 -11.45 6.02
CA PRO A 409 12.03 -10.69 6.94
C PRO A 409 10.54 -10.90 6.59
N PRO A 410 9.60 -10.47 7.45
CA PRO A 410 8.19 -10.43 7.09
C PRO A 410 8.00 -9.76 5.73
N LEU A 411 7.47 -10.52 4.76
CA LEU A 411 7.30 -10.03 3.38
C LEU A 411 6.14 -9.06 3.27
N ILE A 412 5.29 -8.96 4.29
CA ILE A 412 4.17 -8.02 4.36
C ILE A 412 4.37 -7.06 5.53
N GLY A 413 4.36 -5.76 5.25
CA GLY A 413 4.55 -4.75 6.28
C GLY A 413 5.06 -3.42 5.74
N VAL A 414 5.09 -2.45 6.66
CA VAL A 414 5.79 -1.19 6.48
C VAL A 414 7.03 -1.13 7.35
N ASP A 415 7.95 -0.32 6.89
CA ASP A 415 9.27 -0.12 7.42
C ASP A 415 9.27 1.10 8.40
N GLU A 416 10.39 1.41 9.05
CA GLU A 416 10.48 2.50 10.06
C GLU A 416 10.26 3.89 9.44
N GLU A 417 10.60 4.03 8.16
CA GLU A 417 10.38 5.22 7.34
C GLU A 417 8.95 5.21 6.73
N GLY A 418 8.11 4.23 7.09
CA GLY A 418 6.74 4.08 6.62
C GLY A 418 6.64 3.48 5.23
N GLU A 419 7.74 3.00 4.66
CA GLU A 419 7.74 2.47 3.30
C GLU A 419 7.31 1.01 3.23
N MET A 420 6.78 0.57 2.09
CA MET A 420 6.40 -0.83 1.92
C MET A 420 7.64 -1.72 1.80
N THR A 421 7.57 -2.90 2.39
CA THR A 421 8.63 -3.93 2.33
C THR A 421 8.65 -4.71 1.01
N TRP A 422 7.64 -4.52 0.15
CA TRP A 422 7.46 -5.23 -1.12
C TRP A 422 8.19 -4.49 -2.23
N PHE A 423 8.44 -5.16 -3.35
CA PHE A 423 9.20 -4.63 -4.49
C PHE A 423 10.65 -4.26 -4.17
N ARG A 424 11.19 -4.85 -3.10
CA ARG A 424 12.57 -4.67 -2.64
C ARG A 424 13.36 -5.96 -2.76
N PRO A 425 14.70 -5.87 -2.86
CA PRO A 425 15.54 -7.05 -2.77
C PRO A 425 15.37 -7.73 -1.40
N LEU A 426 15.29 -9.06 -1.40
CA LEU A 426 15.38 -9.87 -0.21
C LEU A 426 16.85 -10.16 0.13
N PRO A 427 17.16 -10.65 1.35
CA PRO A 427 18.54 -10.90 1.79
C PRO A 427 19.33 -11.81 0.83
N ARG A 428 18.66 -12.81 0.26
CA ARG A 428 19.24 -13.68 -0.77
C ARG A 428 19.48 -12.90 -2.06
N LYS A 429 20.71 -12.95 -2.59
CA LYS A 429 21.05 -12.36 -3.89
C LYS A 429 20.19 -12.98 -5.00
N GLY A 430 19.62 -12.12 -5.85
CA GLY A 430 18.79 -12.54 -6.96
C GLY A 430 17.32 -12.75 -6.61
N LEU A 431 16.89 -12.48 -5.37
CA LEU A 431 15.53 -12.70 -4.92
C LEU A 431 14.80 -11.38 -4.60
N TRP A 432 13.59 -11.24 -5.14
CA TRP A 432 12.67 -10.13 -4.88
C TRP A 432 11.27 -10.69 -4.63
N TYR A 433 10.49 -9.97 -3.82
CA TYR A 433 9.08 -10.27 -3.62
C TYR A 433 8.22 -9.10 -4.09
N MET A 434 7.27 -9.38 -4.97
CA MET A 434 6.33 -8.40 -5.53
C MET A 434 4.90 -8.80 -5.18
N HIS A 435 4.14 -7.85 -4.68
CA HIS A 435 2.74 -8.05 -4.28
C HIS A 435 2.00 -6.72 -4.41
N GLY A 436 0.71 -6.77 -4.71
CA GLY A 436 -0.15 -5.59 -4.62
C GLY A 436 -1.16 -5.48 -5.76
N SER A 437 -1.88 -4.37 -5.76
CA SER A 437 -2.84 -4.03 -6.81
C SER A 437 -2.16 -3.77 -8.16
N LEU A 438 -2.97 -3.61 -9.20
CA LEU A 438 -2.49 -3.21 -10.53
C LEU A 438 -1.71 -1.89 -10.50
N SER A 439 -2.18 -0.86 -9.77
CA SER A 439 -1.47 0.43 -9.68
C SER A 439 -0.08 0.29 -9.03
N LEU A 440 0.01 -0.47 -7.94
CA LEU A 440 1.28 -0.78 -7.28
C LEU A 440 2.22 -1.54 -8.23
N THR A 441 1.69 -2.55 -8.91
CA THR A 441 2.49 -3.39 -9.81
C THR A 441 2.98 -2.61 -11.02
N ARG A 442 2.13 -1.80 -11.67
CA ARG A 442 2.54 -0.92 -12.78
C ARG A 442 3.66 0.03 -12.36
N PHE A 443 3.57 0.59 -11.16
CA PHE A 443 4.55 1.56 -10.69
C PHE A 443 5.87 0.90 -10.25
N TYR A 444 5.83 -0.07 -9.33
CA TYR A 444 7.05 -0.59 -8.69
C TYR A 444 7.73 -1.73 -9.46
N SER A 445 7.05 -2.43 -10.37
CA SER A 445 7.73 -3.45 -11.20
C SER A 445 8.84 -2.85 -12.05
N LYS A 446 8.60 -1.65 -12.62
CA LYS A 446 9.62 -0.92 -13.38
C LYS A 446 10.84 -0.60 -12.51
N HIS A 447 10.63 -0.20 -11.27
CA HIS A 447 11.70 0.05 -10.32
C HIS A 447 12.53 -1.22 -10.08
N VAL A 448 11.89 -2.34 -9.79
CA VAL A 448 12.59 -3.64 -9.63
C VAL A 448 13.41 -3.97 -10.87
N ALA A 449 12.84 -3.82 -12.06
CA ALA A 449 13.55 -4.09 -13.32
C ALA A 449 14.77 -3.17 -13.52
N MET A 450 14.61 -1.86 -13.30
CA MET A 450 15.72 -0.89 -13.37
C MET A 450 16.80 -1.20 -12.33
N TYR A 451 16.41 -1.60 -11.13
CA TYR A 451 17.35 -1.99 -10.08
C TYR A 451 18.17 -3.21 -10.49
N ILE A 452 17.52 -4.27 -10.98
CA ILE A 452 18.19 -5.47 -11.50
C ILE A 452 19.15 -5.08 -12.63
N LYS A 453 18.67 -4.27 -13.59
CA LYS A 453 19.50 -3.85 -14.71
C LYS A 453 20.71 -3.04 -14.26
N ALA A 454 20.53 -2.11 -13.32
CA ALA A 454 21.61 -1.32 -12.75
C ALA A 454 22.63 -2.20 -12.02
N MET A 455 22.20 -3.26 -11.32
CA MET A 455 23.10 -4.24 -10.73
C MET A 455 23.92 -5.01 -11.77
N GLU A 456 23.29 -5.50 -12.84
CA GLU A 456 23.98 -6.24 -13.92
C GLU A 456 25.06 -5.39 -14.61
N GLN A 457 24.86 -4.07 -14.63
CA GLN A 457 25.73 -3.12 -15.29
C GLN A 457 26.72 -2.45 -14.31
N ASN A 458 26.77 -2.93 -13.06
CA ASN A 458 27.62 -2.38 -12.00
C ASN A 458 27.43 -0.87 -11.75
N LEU A 459 26.24 -0.35 -12.05
CA LEU A 459 25.86 1.03 -11.73
C LEU A 459 25.60 1.22 -10.23
N ILE A 460 25.38 0.11 -9.52
CA ILE A 460 25.24 0.05 -8.06
C ILE A 460 26.50 -0.58 -7.49
N THR A 461 27.35 0.23 -6.86
CA THR A 461 28.69 -0.18 -6.42
C THR A 461 28.73 -0.78 -5.01
N SER A 462 27.71 -0.59 -4.16
CA SER A 462 27.60 -1.34 -2.91
C SER A 462 26.15 -1.64 -2.52
N ARG A 463 25.90 -2.89 -2.13
CA ARG A 463 24.57 -3.43 -1.79
C ARG A 463 24.31 -3.53 -0.28
N TYR A 464 25.36 -3.45 0.55
CA TYR A 464 25.33 -3.74 1.99
C TYR A 464 26.14 -2.67 2.76
N ALA A 465 25.51 -1.77 3.52
CA ALA A 465 26.16 -1.17 4.70
C ALA A 465 25.13 -0.52 5.63
N SER A 466 25.37 -0.69 6.93
CA SER A 466 24.48 -0.35 8.03
C SER A 466 24.18 1.13 8.21
N GLU A 467 25.00 2.05 7.69
CA GLU A 467 24.83 3.50 7.91
C GLU A 467 25.58 4.31 6.81
N LEU A 468 24.87 4.69 5.74
CA LEU A 468 25.10 5.89 4.89
C LEU A 468 26.54 6.22 4.41
N GLY A 469 27.21 5.32 3.70
CA GLY A 469 28.30 5.71 2.78
C GLY A 469 27.76 6.26 1.44
N PRO A 470 28.58 6.99 0.65
CA PRO A 470 28.16 7.59 -0.63
C PRO A 470 27.72 6.58 -1.68
N ASN A 471 27.92 5.27 -1.48
CA ASN A 471 27.58 4.22 -2.44
C ASN A 471 26.57 3.20 -1.91
N CYS A 472 25.96 3.43 -0.73
CA CYS A 472 25.34 2.37 0.06
C CYS A 472 23.80 2.29 -0.05
N ILE A 473 23.30 1.06 -0.02
CA ILE A 473 21.88 0.70 0.07
C ILE A 473 21.65 -0.02 1.41
N ARG A 474 20.52 0.26 2.08
CA ARG A 474 20.13 -0.41 3.33
C ARG A 474 19.59 -1.79 3.00
N LEU A 475 20.12 -2.83 3.65
CA LEU A 475 19.44 -4.11 3.76
C LEU A 475 18.82 -4.22 5.14
N ARG A 476 17.66 -4.85 5.20
CA ARG A 476 17.00 -5.22 6.44
C ARG A 476 17.35 -6.66 6.78
#